data_AF-A0A7C9K9D7-F1
#
_entry.id   AF-A0A7C9K9D7-F1
#
_cell.length_a   1.000
_cell.length_b   1.000
_cell.length_c   1.000
_cell.angle_alpha   90.00
_cell.angle_beta   90.00
_cell.angle_gamma   90.00
#
_symmetry.space_group_name_H-M   'P 1'
#
loop_
_entity.id
_entity.type
_entity.pdbx_description
1 polymer ?
#
loop_
_entity_poly.entity_id
_entity_poly.type
_entity_poly.pdbx_seq_one_letter_code
_entity_poly.pdbx_strand_id
1 'polypeptide(L)' 'MLRHTLIHTSLAVALLGLAACGSTPTERGITGAGIGGAAGYAVGAPVTGAVVGGAAGVFTDEDDINLGEPIWKW' A
#
# COMPACT_ATOMS: atom_id res chain seq x y z
N MET A 1 9.41 -2.91 -28.23
CA MET A 1 10.25 -2.03 -27.40
C MET A 1 9.44 -1.32 -26.32
N LEU A 2 8.40 -0.54 -26.66
CA LEU A 2 7.53 0.15 -25.68
C LEU A 2 6.87 -0.77 -24.62
N ARG A 3 6.40 -1.96 -25.00
CA ARG A 3 5.82 -2.96 -24.07
C ARG A 3 6.82 -3.47 -23.03
N HIS A 4 8.09 -3.65 -23.41
CA HIS A 4 9.10 -4.10 -22.44
C HIS A 4 9.39 -2.97 -21.46
N THR A 5 9.54 -1.73 -21.90
CA THR A 5 9.77 -0.59 -21.01
C THR A 5 8.64 -0.43 -19.98
N LEU A 6 7.38 -0.61 -20.37
CA LEU A 6 6.21 -0.54 -19.46
C LEU A 6 6.20 -1.64 -18.40
N ILE A 7 6.66 -2.86 -18.74
CA ILE A 7 6.72 -3.97 -17.78
C ILE A 7 7.83 -3.73 -16.74
N HIS A 8 8.99 -3.23 -17.16
CA HIS A 8 10.09 -2.94 -16.22
C HIS A 8 9.74 -1.79 -15.27
N THR A 9 9.09 -0.73 -15.76
CA THR A 9 8.69 0.39 -14.91
C THR A 9 7.59 0.02 -13.92
N SER A 10 6.57 -0.73 -14.34
CA SER A 10 5.52 -1.22 -13.43
C SER A 10 6.08 -2.15 -12.35
N LEU A 11 7.00 -3.05 -12.71
CA LEU A 11 7.66 -3.93 -11.75
C LEU A 11 8.53 -3.15 -10.75
N ALA A 12 9.28 -2.15 -11.22
CA ALA A 12 10.08 -1.30 -10.34
C ALA A 12 9.21 -0.50 -9.34
N VAL A 13 8.10 0.05 -9.81
CA VAL A 13 7.13 0.77 -8.95
C VAL A 13 6.49 -0.18 -7.94
N ALA A 14 6.17 -1.40 -8.33
CA ALA A 14 5.62 -2.40 -7.41
C ALA A 14 6.63 -2.77 -6.31
N LEU A 15 7.90 -2.99 -6.67
CA LEU A 15 8.97 -3.32 -5.72
C LEU A 15 9.27 -2.16 -4.76
N LEU A 16 9.30 -0.93 -5.27
CA LEU A 16 9.46 0.28 -4.46
C LEU A 16 8.24 0.53 -3.57
N GLY A 17 7.04 0.25 -4.07
CA GLY A 17 5.79 0.33 -3.31
C GLY A 17 5.74 -0.67 -2.16
N LEU A 18 6.26 -1.89 -2.37
CA LEU A 18 6.40 -2.88 -1.29
C LEU A 18 7.35 -2.41 -0.19
N ALA A 19 8.48 -1.78 -0.54
CA ALA A 19 9.40 -1.19 0.43
C ALA A 19 8.84 0.06 1.13
N ALA A 20 7.94 0.79 0.46
CA ALA A 20 7.33 2.02 0.96
C ALA A 20 6.01 1.82 1.72
N CYS A 21 5.50 0.58 1.84
CA CYS A 21 4.30 0.25 2.61
C CYS A 21 4.42 0.59 4.11
N GLY A 22 5.63 0.95 4.56
CA GLY A 22 5.89 1.54 5.87
C GLY A 22 6.10 0.50 6.97
N SER A 23 7.12 0.72 7.79
CA SER A 23 7.35 -0.05 9.03
C SER A 23 6.94 0.73 10.28
N THR A 24 6.26 1.86 10.08
CA THR A 24 5.74 2.71 11.15
C THR A 24 4.27 3.03 10.90
N PRO A 25 3.46 3.21 11.95
CA PRO A 25 2.03 3.52 11.81
C PRO A 25 1.75 4.75 10.93
N THR A 26 2.63 5.76 10.98
CA THR A 26 2.50 6.97 10.17
C THR A 26 2.71 6.71 8.68
N GLU A 27 3.72 5.92 8.31
CA GLU A 27 3.99 5.57 6.91
C GLU A 27 2.87 4.71 6.33
N ARG A 28 2.39 3.73 7.12
CA ARG A 28 1.22 2.90 6.81
C ARG A 28 -0.05 3.73 6.68
N GLY A 29 -0.22 4.74 7.53
CA GLY A 29 -1.31 5.72 7.46
C GLY A 29 -1.29 6.55 6.18
N ILE A 30 -0.13 7.04 5.76
CA ILE A 30 0.00 7.84 4.54
C ILE A 30 -0.23 6.97 3.29
N THR A 31 0.34 5.76 3.24
CA THR A 31 0.10 4.83 2.13
C THR A 31 -1.34 4.34 2.09
N GLY A 32 -1.92 3.99 3.24
CA GLY A 32 -3.33 3.65 3.39
C GLY A 32 -4.25 4.76 2.92
N ALA A 33 -3.93 6.02 3.24
CA ALA A 33 -4.69 7.18 2.76
C ALA A 33 -4.58 7.36 1.24
N GLY A 34 -3.40 7.14 0.67
CA GLY A 34 -3.20 7.20 -0.78
C GLY A 34 -4.02 6.13 -1.53
N ILE A 35 -3.92 4.87 -1.09
CA ILE A 35 -4.65 3.74 -1.69
C ILE A 35 -6.16 3.91 -1.48
N GLY A 36 -6.57 4.21 -0.25
CA GLY A 36 -7.96 4.45 0.10
C GLY A 36 -8.56 5.63 -0.67
N GLY A 37 -7.78 6.70 -0.88
CA GLY A 37 -8.22 7.84 -1.69
C GLY A 37 -8.41 7.49 -3.16
N ALA A 38 -7.50 6.71 -3.74
CA ALA A 38 -7.61 6.23 -5.12
C ALA A 38 -8.81 5.28 -5.30
N ALA A 39 -9.04 4.36 -4.35
CA ALA A 39 -10.20 3.48 -4.36
C ALA A 39 -11.51 4.27 -4.14
N GLY A 40 -11.50 5.23 -3.21
CA GLY A 40 -12.62 6.13 -2.94
C GLY A 40 -12.98 6.99 -4.14
N TYR A 41 -11.99 7.43 -4.92
CA TYR A 41 -12.21 8.17 -6.16
C TYR A 41 -13.08 7.37 -7.16
N ALA A 42 -12.87 6.05 -7.27
CA ALA A 42 -13.65 5.19 -8.17
C ALA A 42 -15.15 5.13 -7.81
N VAL A 43 -15.52 5.41 -6.56
CA VAL A 43 -16.91 5.41 -6.07
C VAL A 43 -17.42 6.81 -5.72
N GLY A 44 -16.70 7.88 -6.10
CA GLY A 44 -17.10 9.27 -5.85
C GLY A 44 -16.89 9.76 -4.41
N ALA A 45 -16.14 9.03 -3.59
CA ALA A 45 -15.84 9.36 -2.20
C ALA A 45 -14.32 9.39 -1.91
N PRO A 46 -13.52 10.19 -2.63
CA PRO A 46 -12.06 10.17 -2.50
C PRO A 46 -11.56 10.56 -1.12
N VAL A 47 -12.18 11.58 -0.50
CA VAL A 47 -11.79 12.03 0.86
C VAL A 47 -12.13 10.97 1.90
N THR A 48 -13.34 10.41 1.84
CA THR A 48 -13.76 9.34 2.74
C THR A 48 -12.86 8.11 2.59
N GLY A 49 -12.55 7.72 1.36
CA GLY A 49 -11.62 6.63 1.09
C GLY A 49 -10.23 6.89 1.67
N ALA A 50 -9.70 8.11 1.51
CA ALA A 50 -8.41 8.48 2.08
C ALA A 50 -8.41 8.47 3.62
N VAL A 51 -9.48 8.98 4.25
CA VAL A 51 -9.62 8.98 5.71
C VAL A 51 -9.71 7.54 6.24
N VAL A 52 -10.56 6.70 5.64
CA VAL A 52 -10.75 5.31 6.08
C VAL A 52 -9.48 4.49 5.85
N GLY A 53 -8.87 4.60 4.68
CA GLY A 53 -7.62 3.89 4.37
C GLY A 53 -6.46 4.37 5.25
N GLY A 54 -6.37 5.67 5.53
CA GLY A 54 -5.34 6.21 6.42
C GLY A 54 -5.55 5.79 7.87
N ALA A 55 -6.80 5.80 8.36
CA ALA A 55 -7.12 5.27 9.68
C ALA A 55 -6.77 3.79 9.79
N ALA A 56 -7.14 2.98 8.79
CA ALA A 56 -6.75 1.56 8.75
C ALA A 56 -5.23 1.37 8.80
N GLY A 57 -4.46 2.21 8.11
CA GLY A 57 -2.99 2.17 8.15
C GLY A 57 -2.38 2.59 9.49
N VAL A 58 -2.93 3.59 10.18
CA VAL A 58 -2.44 4.04 11.50
C VAL A 58 -2.84 3.08 12.62
N PHE A 59 -4.03 2.49 12.54
CA PHE A 59 -4.59 1.63 13.59
C PHE A 59 -4.30 0.14 13.39
N THR A 60 -3.54 -0.25 12.37
CA THR A 60 -3.06 -1.62 12.21
C THR A 60 -1.55 -1.67 12.30
N ASP A 61 -1.05 -2.71 12.95
CA ASP A 61 0.38 -2.98 13.12
C ASP A 61 0.84 -4.04 12.11
N GLU A 62 2.16 -4.22 11.92
CA GLU A 62 2.67 -5.26 11.01
C GLU A 62 2.22 -6.67 11.42
N ASP A 63 2.07 -6.90 12.72
CA ASP A 63 1.68 -8.19 13.30
C ASP A 63 0.16 -8.47 13.17
N ASP A 64 -0.66 -7.45 12.91
CA ASP A 64 -2.11 -7.62 12.70
C ASP A 64 -2.42 -8.24 11.32
N ILE A 65 -1.54 -8.02 10.33
CA ILE A 65 -1.60 -8.67 9.02
C ILE A 65 -0.56 -9.81 9.00
N ASN A 66 -0.78 -10.80 9.86
CA ASN A 66 0.08 -11.98 9.92
C ASN A 66 -0.24 -12.92 8.75
N LEU A 67 0.56 -12.84 7.68
CA LEU A 67 0.50 -13.77 6.53
C LEU A 67 1.12 -15.16 6.85
N GLY A 68 1.35 -15.47 8.13
CA GLY A 68 2.04 -16.66 8.60
C GLY A 68 3.55 -16.49 8.68
N GLU A 69 4.23 -17.51 9.24
CA GLU A 69 5.70 -17.55 9.29
C GLU A 69 6.26 -17.54 7.85
N PRO A 70 7.10 -16.57 7.48
CA PRO A 70 7.60 -16.48 6.12
C PRO A 70 8.45 -17.69 5.76
N ILE A 71 8.23 -18.28 4.58
CA ILE A 71 8.90 -19.52 4.13
C ILE A 71 10.44 -19.39 4.00
N TRP A 72 10.96 -18.17 4.05
CA TRP A 72 12.37 -17.81 3.94
C TRP A 72 13.00 -17.45 5.29
N LYS A 73 12.27 -17.62 6.39
CA LYS A 73 12.79 -17.46 7.74
C LYS A 73 13.51 -18.75 8.12
N TRP A 74 14.83 -18.74 7.95
CA TRP A 74 15.74 -19.81 8.37
C TRP A 74 16.15 -19.64 9.83
#